data_AF-A0A7S2FG87-F1
#
_entry.id   AF-A0A7S2FG87-F1
#
_cell.length_a   1.000
_cell.length_b   1.000
_cell.length_c   1.000
_cell.angle_alpha   90.00
_cell.angle_beta   90.00
_cell.angle_gamma   90.00
#
_symmetry.space_group_name_H-M   'P 1'
#
loop_
_entity.id
_entity.type
_entity.pdbx_description
1 polymer ?
#
loop_
_entity_poly.entity_id
_entity_poly.type
_entity_poly.pdbx_seq_one_letter_code
_entity_poly.pdbx_strand_id
1 'polypeptide(L)'
;MAPPHGYPAYYEEHPVILKSHKPKPQQRQPIAYAVPGNHDWFDGLACFMRYIIYRTHLGGWLLPQRKSYFVLRLPHDWYIFALDNGLDAEIDLQQAAYFRRAALKLPFTASVIIVTHDPNWVNDAYVLENASALGNTGD
;
A
#
# COMPACT_ATOMS: atom_id res chain seq x y z
N MET A 1 15.06 -2.29 -28.80
CA MET A 1 14.36 -3.59 -28.95
C MET A 1 12.93 -3.35 -28.50
N ALA A 2 11.96 -3.40 -29.42
CA ALA A 2 10.56 -3.10 -29.11
C ALA A 2 9.92 -4.29 -28.34
N PRO A 3 8.97 -4.04 -27.43
CA PRO A 3 8.29 -5.11 -26.71
C PRO A 3 7.34 -5.90 -27.64
N PRO A 4 7.06 -7.18 -27.34
CA PRO A 4 6.17 -8.02 -28.15
C PRO A 4 4.73 -7.51 -28.11
N HIS A 5 4.03 -7.62 -29.24
CA HIS A 5 2.63 -7.23 -29.40
C HIS A 5 1.72 -7.94 -28.39
N GLY A 6 0.99 -7.15 -27.58
CA GLY A 6 -0.09 -7.65 -26.72
C GLY A 6 -0.23 -6.99 -25.34
N TYR A 7 0.75 -6.22 -24.88
CA TYR A 7 0.63 -5.50 -23.60
C TYR A 7 0.05 -4.10 -23.79
N PRO A 8 -0.97 -3.68 -22.99
CA PRO A 8 -1.42 -2.29 -22.99
C PRO A 8 -0.28 -1.38 -22.51
N ALA A 9 -0.09 -0.27 -23.22
CA ALA A 9 0.94 0.74 -22.98
C ALA A 9 0.70 1.55 -21.69
N TYR A 10 0.60 0.88 -20.54
CA TYR A 10 0.33 1.53 -19.24
C TYR A 10 1.61 2.04 -18.53
N TYR A 11 2.76 1.95 -19.20
CA TYR A 11 4.05 2.45 -18.69
C TYR A 11 4.57 3.71 -19.39
N GLU A 12 3.79 4.32 -20.28
CA GLU A 12 4.14 5.65 -20.77
C GLU A 12 3.68 6.72 -19.78
N GLU A 13 4.65 7.51 -19.34
CA GLU A 13 4.50 8.70 -18.52
C GLU A 13 3.53 9.69 -19.19
N HIS A 14 2.23 9.49 -19.00
CA HIS A 14 1.27 10.56 -19.23
C HIS A 14 1.23 11.39 -17.95
N PRO A 15 1.87 12.58 -17.90
CA PRO A 15 1.51 13.55 -16.88
C PRO A 15 0.03 13.84 -17.06
N VAL A 16 -0.80 13.33 -16.16
CA VAL A 16 -2.21 13.71 -16.10
C VAL A 16 -2.22 15.21 -15.83
N ILE A 17 -2.50 15.99 -16.88
CA ILE A 17 -2.67 17.44 -16.76
C ILE A 17 -3.94 17.66 -15.93
N LEU A 18 -3.76 17.91 -14.65
CA LEU A 18 -4.81 18.36 -13.77
C LEU A 18 -5.29 19.72 -14.29
N LYS A 19 -6.53 19.77 -14.82
CA LYS A 19 -7.23 21.06 -14.97
C LYS A 19 -7.22 21.74 -13.61
N SER A 20 -6.54 22.88 -13.53
CA SER A 20 -6.35 23.64 -12.29
C SER A 20 -7.69 24.14 -11.74
N HIS A 21 -8.40 23.30 -10.99
CA HIS A 21 -9.38 23.79 -10.04
C HIS A 21 -8.60 24.44 -8.91
N LYS A 22 -8.46 25.77 -8.97
CA LYS A 22 -8.00 26.55 -7.81
C LYS A 22 -9.00 26.26 -6.68
N PRO A 23 -8.61 25.57 -5.60
CA PRO A 23 -9.53 25.32 -4.51
C PRO A 23 -9.87 26.66 -3.85
N LYS A 24 -11.17 26.92 -3.62
CA LYS A 24 -11.61 28.05 -2.79
C LYS A 24 -11.14 27.82 -1.34
N PRO A 25 -10.83 28.87 -0.55
CA PRO A 25 -10.30 28.70 0.79
C PRO A 25 -11.34 28.12 1.76
N GLN A 26 -10.92 27.10 2.52
CA GLN A 26 -11.53 26.53 3.72
C GLN A 26 -12.92 25.85 3.64
N GLN A 27 -12.97 24.69 2.99
CA GLN A 27 -13.40 23.50 3.72
C GLN A 27 -12.22 22.53 3.67
N ARG A 28 -11.67 22.15 4.84
CA ARG A 28 -10.66 21.08 4.90
C ARG A 28 -11.39 19.80 4.52
N GLN A 29 -11.34 19.45 3.23
CA GLN A 29 -11.88 18.19 2.76
C GLN A 29 -11.12 17.05 3.46
N PRO A 30 -11.82 16.03 3.98
CA PRO A 30 -11.17 14.95 4.69
C PRO A 30 -10.31 14.14 3.71
N ILE A 31 -9.19 13.62 4.18
CA ILE A 31 -8.21 12.88 3.37
C ILE A 31 -8.24 11.43 3.81
N ALA A 32 -8.35 10.52 2.84
CA ALA A 32 -8.28 9.09 3.08
C ALA A 32 -7.08 8.48 2.35
N TYR A 33 -6.50 7.49 3.01
CA TYR A 33 -5.53 6.57 2.44
C TYR A 33 -6.03 5.16 2.71
N ALA A 34 -5.81 4.26 1.77
CA ALA A 34 -6.23 2.87 1.85
C ALA A 34 -5.09 1.95 1.41
N VAL A 35 -5.05 0.78 2.02
CA VAL A 35 -4.14 -0.32 1.71
C VAL A 35 -4.99 -1.45 1.13
N PRO A 36 -4.60 -2.07 0.02
CA PRO A 36 -5.34 -3.21 -0.53
C PRO A 36 -5.19 -4.44 0.36
N GLY A 37 -6.25 -5.24 0.42
CA GLY A 37 -6.18 -6.61 0.94
C GLY A 37 -6.01 -7.65 -0.16
N ASN A 38 -5.89 -8.91 0.24
CA ASN A 38 -5.77 -10.04 -0.69
C ASN A 38 -6.95 -10.11 -1.68
N HIS A 39 -8.16 -9.76 -1.24
CA HIS A 39 -9.36 -9.73 -2.10
C HIS A 39 -9.30 -8.65 -3.18
N ASP A 40 -8.60 -7.53 -2.96
CA ASP A 40 -8.39 -6.50 -3.98
C ASP A 40 -7.47 -6.98 -5.11
N TRP A 41 -6.71 -8.05 -4.87
CA TRP A 41 -5.78 -8.63 -5.84
C TRP A 41 -6.39 -9.70 -6.74
N PHE A 42 -7.64 -10.13 -6.51
CA PHE A 42 -8.28 -11.16 -7.34
C PHE A 42 -8.45 -10.77 -8.82
N ASP A 43 -8.41 -9.48 -9.15
CA ASP A 43 -8.40 -8.97 -10.52
C ASP A 43 -7.04 -8.37 -10.93
N GLY A 44 -5.96 -8.72 -10.22
CA GLY A 44 -4.64 -8.15 -10.42
C GLY A 44 -4.53 -6.70 -9.96
N LEU A 45 -5.24 -6.32 -8.88
CA LEU A 45 -5.30 -4.98 -8.28
C LEU A 45 -6.01 -3.93 -9.16
N ALA A 46 -6.62 -4.33 -10.27
CA ALA A 46 -7.17 -3.43 -11.27
C ALA A 46 -8.29 -2.54 -10.70
N CYS A 47 -9.22 -3.12 -9.93
CA CYS A 47 -10.31 -2.37 -9.29
C CYS A 47 -9.77 -1.34 -8.30
N PHE A 48 -8.84 -1.75 -7.41
CA PHE A 48 -8.23 -0.85 -6.44
C PHE A 48 -7.51 0.32 -7.13
N MET A 49 -6.70 0.05 -8.15
CA MET A 49 -6.03 1.09 -8.93
C MET A 49 -7.05 2.05 -9.55
N ARG A 50 -8.13 1.53 -10.16
CA ARG A 50 -9.17 2.33 -10.81
C ARG A 50 -9.93 3.23 -9.83
N TYR A 51 -10.28 2.76 -8.64
CA TYR A 51 -11.16 3.48 -7.72
C TYR A 51 -10.43 4.26 -6.63
N ILE A 52 -9.24 3.81 -6.23
CA ILE A 52 -8.47 4.42 -5.15
C ILE A 52 -7.30 5.25 -5.68
N ILE A 53 -6.53 4.73 -6.63
CA ILE A 53 -5.30 5.40 -7.11
C ILE A 53 -5.57 6.42 -8.22
N TYR A 54 -6.38 6.05 -9.22
CA TYR A 54 -6.61 6.90 -10.40
C TYR A 54 -7.76 7.89 -10.24
N ARG A 55 -8.52 7.78 -9.15
CA ARG A 55 -9.52 8.80 -8.76
C ARG A 55 -8.92 9.78 -7.77
N THR A 56 -9.49 10.98 -7.76
CA THR A 56 -9.10 12.00 -6.80
C THR A 56 -9.98 11.99 -5.54
N HIS A 57 -11.21 11.47 -5.62
CA HIS A 57 -12.15 11.50 -4.50
C HIS A 57 -13.02 10.24 -4.40
N LEU A 58 -13.41 9.90 -3.18
CA LEU A 58 -14.40 8.87 -2.85
C LEU A 58 -15.27 9.37 -1.69
N GLY A 59 -16.59 9.47 -1.91
CA GLY A 59 -17.54 9.86 -0.85
C GLY A 59 -17.25 11.21 -0.18
N GLY A 60 -16.67 12.18 -0.91
CA GLY A 60 -16.28 13.49 -0.37
C GLY A 60 -14.88 13.53 0.27
N TRP A 61 -14.18 12.40 0.34
CA TRP A 61 -12.80 12.31 0.79
C TRP A 61 -11.83 12.47 -0.38
N LEU A 62 -10.75 13.23 -0.19
CA LEU A 62 -9.64 13.29 -1.13
C LEU A 62 -8.79 12.02 -0.99
N LEU A 63 -8.41 11.43 -2.12
CA LEU A 63 -7.51 10.29 -2.24
C LEU A 63 -6.21 10.73 -2.93
N PRO A 64 -5.20 11.21 -2.16
CA PRO A 64 -3.97 11.74 -2.74
C PRO A 64 -2.93 10.64 -3.07
N GLN A 65 -3.16 9.40 -2.62
CA GLN A 65 -2.23 8.29 -2.80
C GLN A 65 -2.00 7.96 -4.28
N ARG A 66 -0.78 7.50 -4.61
CA ARG A 66 -0.35 7.23 -6.00
C ARG A 66 0.14 5.81 -6.23
N LYS A 67 0.22 5.03 -5.16
CA LYS A 67 0.67 3.65 -5.13
C LYS A 67 -0.20 2.91 -4.12
N SER A 68 -0.24 1.59 -4.25
CA SER A 68 -0.92 0.71 -3.30
C SER A 68 -0.21 0.62 -1.94
N TYR A 69 1.09 0.91 -1.92
CA TYR A 69 1.92 1.06 -0.73
C TYR A 69 2.48 2.47 -0.61
N PHE A 70 2.69 2.96 0.61
CA PHE A 70 3.16 4.34 0.82
C PHE A 70 3.78 4.55 2.21
N VAL A 71 4.52 5.66 2.34
CA VAL A 71 4.95 6.21 3.63
C VAL A 71 4.33 7.58 3.85
N LEU A 72 3.73 7.81 5.03
CA LEU A 72 3.26 9.13 5.45
C LEU A 72 4.11 9.62 6.62
N ARG A 73 4.42 10.92 6.61
CA ARG A 73 4.91 11.62 7.81
C ARG A 73 3.72 12.27 8.50
N LEU A 74 3.54 11.94 9.76
CA LEU A 74 2.58 12.54 10.67
C LEU A 74 3.28 13.58 11.58
N PRO A 75 2.53 14.40 12.33
CA PRO A 75 3.09 15.25 13.36
C PRO A 75 3.92 14.47 14.39
N HIS A 76 4.85 15.15 15.06
CA HIS A 76 5.66 14.59 16.15
C HIS A 76 6.53 13.39 15.75
N ASP A 77 7.11 13.42 14.55
CA ASP A 77 8.00 12.39 14.01
C ASP A 77 7.39 10.97 13.99
N TRP A 78 6.08 10.89 13.87
CA TRP A 78 5.38 9.65 13.56
C TRP A 78 5.37 9.40 12.06
N TYR A 79 5.55 8.14 11.68
CA TYR A 79 5.55 7.71 10.29
C TYR A 79 4.65 6.49 10.11
N ILE A 80 3.80 6.51 9.10
CA ILE A 80 3.05 5.33 8.68
C ILE A 80 3.82 4.67 7.55
N PHE A 81 4.06 3.37 7.66
CA PHE A 81 4.51 2.51 6.58
C PHE A 81 3.36 1.57 6.24
N ALA A 82 2.72 1.81 5.10
CA ALA A 82 1.52 1.12 4.66
C ALA A 82 1.86 0.18 3.50
N LEU A 83 1.74 -1.13 3.75
CA LEU A 83 2.25 -2.19 2.88
C LEU A 83 1.14 -2.82 2.05
N ASP A 84 1.43 -3.08 0.79
CA ASP A 84 0.61 -3.90 -0.09
C ASP A 84 1.18 -5.34 -0.08
N ASN A 85 0.45 -6.26 0.53
CA ASN A 85 0.90 -7.64 0.73
C ASN A 85 0.59 -8.58 -0.45
N GLY A 86 -0.09 -8.12 -1.50
CA GLY A 86 -0.46 -9.02 -2.59
C GLY A 86 -1.43 -10.12 -2.18
N LEU A 87 -1.43 -11.21 -2.96
CA LEU A 87 -2.18 -12.43 -2.66
C LEU A 87 -1.49 -13.29 -1.59
N ASP A 88 -0.17 -13.45 -1.72
CA ASP A 88 0.62 -14.45 -0.98
C ASP A 88 1.57 -13.81 0.03
N ALA A 89 1.23 -12.62 0.56
CA ALA A 89 2.07 -11.87 1.48
C ALA A 89 3.46 -11.46 0.94
N GLU A 90 3.64 -11.48 -0.38
CA GLU A 90 4.92 -11.18 -1.00
C GLU A 90 5.14 -9.68 -1.19
N ILE A 91 6.23 -9.17 -0.61
CA ILE A 91 6.73 -7.82 -0.88
C ILE A 91 7.75 -7.91 -2.02
N ASP A 92 7.39 -7.35 -3.18
CA ASP A 92 8.31 -7.32 -4.32
C ASP A 92 9.57 -6.45 -4.07
N LEU A 93 10.58 -6.62 -4.92
CA LEU A 93 11.85 -5.89 -4.83
C LEU A 93 11.69 -4.37 -4.94
N GLN A 94 10.70 -3.87 -5.68
CA GLN A 94 10.48 -2.43 -5.83
C GLN A 94 9.89 -1.82 -4.56
N GLN A 95 8.91 -2.47 -3.96
CA GLN A 95 8.29 -2.10 -2.70
C GLN A 95 9.31 -2.18 -1.55
N ALA A 96 10.08 -3.27 -1.47
CA ALA A 96 11.17 -3.41 -0.50
C ALA A 96 12.22 -2.29 -0.64
N ALA A 97 12.65 -2.00 -1.87
CA ALA A 97 13.59 -0.91 -2.13
C ALA A 97 13.00 0.47 -1.81
N TYR A 98 11.70 0.67 -2.03
CA TYR A 98 11.00 1.91 -1.65
C TYR A 98 11.03 2.14 -0.14
N PHE A 99 10.65 1.12 0.65
CA PHE A 99 10.67 1.24 2.11
C PHE A 99 12.07 1.34 2.67
N ARG A 100 13.04 0.62 2.12
CA ARG A 100 14.46 0.76 2.51
C ARG A 100 14.94 2.21 2.35
N ARG A 101 14.62 2.84 1.21
CA ARG A 101 14.98 4.26 0.98
C ARG A 101 14.26 5.22 1.93
N ALA A 102 13.04 4.91 2.32
CA ALA A 102 12.30 5.71 3.30
C ALA A 102 12.88 5.54 4.71
N ALA A 103 13.17 4.31 5.14
CA ALA A 103 13.74 3.98 6.43
C ALA A 103 15.10 4.65 6.66
N LEU A 104 15.97 4.68 5.62
CA LEU A 104 17.27 5.36 5.69
C LEU A 104 17.18 6.89 5.91
N LYS A 105 16.00 7.48 5.76
CA LYS A 105 15.75 8.92 5.93
C LYS A 105 15.03 9.25 7.25
N LEU A 106 14.73 8.25 8.07
CA LEU A 106 14.05 8.47 9.34
C LEU A 106 14.98 9.18 10.34
N PRO A 107 14.49 10.20 11.07
CA PRO A 107 15.23 10.74 12.20
C PRO A 107 15.35 9.71 13.32
N PHE A 108 16.34 9.88 14.20
CA PHE A 108 16.52 9.01 15.38
C PHE A 108 15.31 9.02 16.32
N THR A 109 14.51 10.09 16.30
CA THR A 109 13.27 10.26 17.08
C THR A 109 12.04 9.59 16.45
N ALA A 110 12.18 8.97 15.28
CA ALA A 110 11.05 8.47 14.53
C ALA A 110 10.30 7.35 15.28
N SER A 111 8.98 7.50 15.36
CA SER A 111 8.07 6.42 15.73
C SER A 111 7.37 5.89 14.48
N VAL A 112 7.30 4.56 14.32
CA VAL A 112 6.78 3.93 13.11
C VAL A 112 5.50 3.14 13.42
N ILE A 113 4.45 3.41 12.66
CA ILE A 113 3.22 2.62 12.59
C ILE A 113 3.30 1.81 11.31
N ILE A 114 3.20 0.49 11.44
CA ILE A 114 3.08 -0.41 10.29
C ILE A 114 1.60 -0.68 10.06
N VAL A 115 1.15 -0.51 8.83
CA VAL A 115 -0.21 -0.81 8.39
C VAL A 115 -0.13 -1.86 7.30
N THR A 116 -0.84 -2.95 7.49
CA THR A 116 -0.91 -4.06 6.56
C THR A 116 -2.30 -4.70 6.67
N HIS A 117 -2.78 -5.31 5.59
CA HIS A 117 -4.06 -6.02 5.58
C HIS A 117 -4.02 -7.28 6.46
N ASP A 118 -2.97 -8.09 6.31
CA ASP A 118 -2.83 -9.34 7.05
C ASP A 118 -1.64 -9.30 8.03
N PRO A 119 -1.86 -9.57 9.33
CA PRO A 119 -0.80 -9.61 10.34
C PRO A 119 -0.07 -10.96 10.30
N ASN A 120 0.62 -11.26 9.20
CA ASN A 120 1.18 -12.59 8.96
C ASN A 120 2.10 -13.09 10.08
N TRP A 121 2.88 -12.21 10.73
CA TRP A 121 3.71 -12.61 11.88
C TRP A 121 2.92 -13.13 13.08
N VAL A 122 1.65 -12.74 13.22
CA VAL A 122 0.73 -13.28 14.24
C VAL A 122 0.17 -14.60 13.76
N ASN A 123 -0.29 -14.66 12.51
CA ASN A 123 -0.87 -15.87 11.92
C ASN A 123 0.15 -17.02 11.88
N ASP A 124 1.38 -16.74 11.47
CA ASP A 124 2.48 -17.69 11.42
C ASP A 124 2.81 -18.24 12.82
N ALA A 125 2.83 -17.37 13.84
CA ALA A 125 3.05 -17.79 15.22
C ALA A 125 1.95 -18.75 15.69
N TYR A 126 0.68 -18.45 15.41
CA TYR A 126 -0.43 -19.35 15.73
C TYR A 126 -0.34 -20.68 14.98
N VAL A 127 0.00 -20.67 13.69
CA VAL A 127 0.15 -21.91 12.91
C VAL A 127 1.27 -22.77 13.48
N LEU A 128 2.42 -22.17 13.81
CA LEU A 128 3.56 -22.89 14.40
C LEU A 128 3.22 -23.48 15.77
N GLU A 129 2.52 -22.73 16.63
CA GLU A 129 2.06 -23.22 17.93
C GLU A 129 1.11 -24.42 17.76
N ASN A 130 0.12 -24.32 16.88
CA ASN A 130 -0.83 -25.40 16.64
C ASN A 130 -0.20 -26.61 15.93
N ALA A 131 0.77 -26.40 15.03
CA ALA A 131 1.53 -27.48 14.42
C ALA A 131 2.40 -28.24 15.45
N SER A 132 3.00 -27.51 16.40
CA SER A 132 3.74 -28.12 17.51
C SER A 132 2.85 -28.91 18.46
N ALA A 133 1.59 -28.47 18.67
CA ALA A 133 0.62 -29.18 19.49
C ALA A 133 0.13 -30.49 18.84
N LEU A 134 0.01 -30.52 17.51
CA LEU A 134 -0.38 -31.72 16.75
C LEU A 134 0.78 -32.71 16.52
N GLY A 135 2.03 -32.26 16.60
CA GLY A 135 3.21 -33.11 16.50
C GLY A 135 3.54 -33.90 17.78
N ASN A 136 2.81 -33.66 18.88
CA ASN A 136 3.06 -34.28 20.19
C ASN A 136 2.06 -35.39 20.55
N THR A 137 1.20 -35.80 19.61
CA THR A 137 0.36 -37.00 19.72
C THR A 137 1.00 -38.14 18.94
N GLY A 138 2.14 -38.61 19.43
CA GLY A 138 2.79 -39.83 18.95
C GLY A 138 2.83 -40.85 20.08
N ASP A 139 1.78 -41.66 20.16
CA ASP A 139 1.83 -43.03 20.71
C ASP A 139 2.43 -43.99 19.67
#